data_AF-A0A4Y7Q8I5-F1
#
_entry.id   AF-A0A4Y7Q8I5-F1
#
_cell.length_a   1.000
_cell.length_b   1.000
_cell.length_c   1.000
_cell.angle_alpha   90.00
_cell.angle_beta   90.00
_cell.angle_gamma   90.00
#
_symmetry.space_group_name_H-M   'P 1'
#
loop_
_entity.id
_entity.type
_entity.pdbx_description
1 polymer ?
#
loop_
_entity_poly.entity_id
_entity_poly.type
_entity_poly.pdbx_seq_one_letter_code
_entity_poly.pdbx_strand_id
1 'polypeptide(L)'
;MVDLKYHHGTDVHLVRASYHEDATDLVAIAGDKSVEVIQCAEHSVNVIASFYLGLRPTAIAWSPQTISPTSSDDWSIELAISTHDFGLHLLTKSHSDDERVFHFGGGLTGHHGRINDLSFVGGRERVAQHLASVSDDKNLIVWDLYPSTDHANSPINSPLPSQSPSGTRAQPTALVIPFAHPLTSVSSHPLTSKEFIVSDCRGSVFLTDWRKDPNEEDETWHHIVELVHPTALAKAATNRSGYWTGCASWRRDSLDLVGAVHGPSYALWDISNLRGGKPFAGGVSFPEGGHRFRWCPTLTEYFAMSTKSPIHGAAIHLYNVTYPHAQPIVINLAPQPQRVLDFDWIGSKGIPRLACAVGHDVYIFPISTEDE
;
A
#
# COMPACT_ATOMS: atom_id res chain seq x y z
N MET A 1 -6.58 -22.00 10.08
CA MET A 1 -6.55 -23.16 9.14
C MET A 1 -6.99 -22.63 7.78
N VAL A 2 -6.33 -23.03 6.68
CA VAL A 2 -6.61 -22.48 5.33
C VAL A 2 -8.01 -22.89 4.87
N ASP A 3 -8.86 -21.92 4.49
CA ASP A 3 -10.21 -22.21 4.01
C ASP A 3 -10.33 -22.10 2.49
N LEU A 4 -9.67 -21.13 1.85
CA LEU A 4 -9.65 -20.95 0.41
C LEU A 4 -8.22 -20.85 -0.12
N LYS A 5 -8.02 -21.41 -1.31
CA LYS A 5 -6.75 -21.37 -2.04
C LYS A 5 -7.03 -20.95 -3.47
N TYR A 6 -6.41 -19.85 -3.89
CA TYR A 6 -6.47 -19.37 -5.26
C TYR A 6 -5.13 -19.61 -5.97
N HIS A 7 -5.16 -20.15 -7.18
CA HIS A 7 -3.96 -20.41 -7.98
C HIS A 7 -3.88 -19.42 -9.14
N HIS A 8 -2.87 -18.54 -9.12
CA HIS A 8 -2.69 -17.50 -10.15
C HIS A 8 -2.02 -18.03 -11.42
N GLY A 9 -1.34 -19.18 -11.36
CA GLY A 9 -0.61 -19.76 -12.50
C GLY A 9 0.83 -19.25 -12.70
N THR A 10 1.22 -18.16 -12.04
CA THR A 10 2.61 -17.65 -11.97
C THR A 10 2.97 -17.35 -10.53
N ASP A 11 4.25 -17.06 -10.24
CA ASP A 11 4.66 -16.51 -8.95
C ASP A 11 3.85 -15.26 -8.62
N VAL A 12 3.22 -15.24 -7.43
CA VAL A 12 2.44 -14.13 -6.91
C VAL A 12 3.33 -13.24 -6.07
N HIS A 13 3.53 -11.99 -6.51
CA HIS A 13 4.45 -11.05 -5.86
C HIS A 13 3.75 -10.11 -4.90
N LEU A 14 2.48 -9.77 -5.15
CA LEU A 14 1.74 -8.76 -4.38
C LEU A 14 0.30 -9.19 -4.17
N VAL A 15 -0.23 -8.85 -3.00
CA VAL A 15 -1.64 -8.99 -2.64
C VAL A 15 -2.09 -7.72 -1.93
N ARG A 16 -3.18 -7.13 -2.43
CA ARG A 16 -3.80 -5.95 -1.82
C ARG A 16 -5.31 -6.12 -1.81
N ALA A 17 -5.91 -6.17 -0.63
CA ALA A 17 -7.35 -6.12 -0.47
C ALA A 17 -7.84 -4.68 -0.54
N SER A 18 -9.06 -4.49 -1.03
CA SER A 18 -9.72 -3.20 -0.96
C SER A 18 -10.32 -3.02 0.43
N TYR A 19 -10.11 -1.82 0.96
CA TYR A 19 -10.67 -1.41 2.23
C TYR A 19 -11.85 -0.46 2.07
N HIS A 20 -12.15 -0.02 0.85
CA HIS A 20 -13.26 0.89 0.58
C HIS A 20 -14.59 0.18 0.84
N GLU A 21 -15.55 0.87 1.45
CA GLU A 21 -16.81 0.27 1.93
C GLU A 21 -17.55 -0.49 0.84
N ASP A 22 -17.53 0.05 -0.38
CA ASP A 22 -18.25 -0.51 -1.53
C ASP A 22 -17.49 -1.66 -2.20
N ALA A 23 -16.29 -2.02 -1.74
CA ALA A 23 -15.42 -3.01 -2.37
C ALA A 23 -14.66 -3.91 -1.37
N THR A 24 -15.16 -4.06 -0.15
CA THR A 24 -14.47 -4.76 0.95
C THR A 24 -14.17 -6.25 0.71
N ASP A 25 -14.86 -6.88 -0.24
CA ASP A 25 -14.71 -8.28 -0.66
C ASP A 25 -13.71 -8.46 -1.82
N LEU A 26 -13.13 -7.38 -2.36
CA LEU A 26 -12.21 -7.46 -3.48
C LEU A 26 -10.75 -7.58 -3.04
N VAL A 27 -9.99 -8.40 -3.76
CA VAL A 27 -8.54 -8.56 -3.59
C VAL A 27 -7.86 -8.52 -4.95
N ALA A 28 -6.84 -7.68 -5.08
CA ALA A 28 -5.98 -7.59 -6.25
C ALA A 28 -4.75 -8.47 -6.01
N ILE A 29 -4.43 -9.31 -6.99
CA ILE A 29 -3.34 -10.27 -6.97
C ILE A 29 -2.46 -9.96 -8.17
N ALA A 30 -1.17 -9.70 -7.94
CA ALA A 30 -0.22 -9.49 -9.02
C ALA A 30 0.75 -10.65 -9.16
N GLY A 31 0.79 -11.22 -10.36
CA GLY A 31 1.79 -12.21 -10.75
C GLY A 31 2.99 -11.59 -11.47
N ASP A 32 3.60 -12.35 -12.38
CA ASP A 32 4.81 -11.91 -13.10
C ASP A 32 4.55 -10.83 -14.15
N LYS A 33 3.37 -10.82 -14.79
CA LYS A 33 3.03 -9.94 -15.92
C LYS A 33 1.57 -9.49 -15.96
N SER A 34 0.78 -9.92 -14.99
CA SER A 34 -0.66 -9.68 -14.94
C SER A 34 -1.09 -9.32 -13.52
N VAL A 35 -2.24 -8.65 -13.46
CA VAL A 35 -2.96 -8.38 -12.22
C VAL A 35 -4.36 -8.93 -12.38
N GLU A 36 -4.75 -9.81 -11.47
CA GLU A 36 -6.09 -10.36 -11.40
C GLU A 36 -6.81 -9.75 -10.20
N VAL A 37 -8.07 -9.39 -10.40
CA VAL A 37 -8.96 -8.99 -9.32
C VAL A 37 -9.91 -10.14 -9.04
N ILE A 38 -9.86 -10.60 -7.79
CA ILE A 38 -10.76 -11.62 -7.30
C ILE A 38 -11.78 -11.01 -6.33
N GLN A 39 -12.96 -11.58 -6.35
CA GLN A 39 -14.00 -11.38 -5.36
C GLN A 39 -13.99 -12.57 -4.39
N CYS A 40 -13.82 -12.27 -3.11
CA CYS A 40 -13.78 -13.24 -2.03
C CYS A 40 -15.15 -13.31 -1.35
N ALA A 41 -15.88 -14.40 -1.61
CA ALA A 41 -17.05 -14.76 -0.83
C ALA A 41 -16.63 -15.61 0.40
N GLU A 42 -17.61 -16.00 1.20
CA GLU A 42 -17.39 -16.84 2.38
C GLU A 42 -16.69 -18.16 2.04
N HIS A 43 -17.10 -18.81 0.94
CA HIS A 43 -16.62 -20.15 0.56
C HIS A 43 -16.14 -20.25 -0.89
N SER A 44 -16.00 -19.13 -1.60
CA SER A 44 -15.57 -19.15 -3.00
C SER A 44 -14.75 -17.92 -3.36
N VAL A 45 -13.92 -18.08 -4.38
CA VAL A 45 -13.15 -17.00 -5.00
C VAL A 45 -13.50 -16.96 -6.48
N ASN A 46 -13.91 -15.79 -6.97
CA ASN A 46 -14.25 -15.59 -8.38
C ASN A 46 -13.36 -14.50 -8.98
N VAL A 47 -12.78 -14.75 -10.15
CA VAL A 47 -12.02 -13.71 -10.89
C VAL A 47 -13.01 -12.81 -11.60
N ILE A 48 -12.93 -11.50 -11.35
CA ILE A 48 -13.85 -10.50 -11.93
C ILE A 48 -13.16 -9.57 -12.94
N ALA A 49 -11.83 -9.46 -12.89
CA ALA A 49 -11.04 -8.73 -13.87
C ALA A 49 -9.65 -9.34 -14.02
N SER A 50 -9.08 -9.26 -15.22
CA SER A 50 -7.70 -9.68 -15.48
C SER A 50 -7.00 -8.70 -16.43
N PHE A 51 -5.95 -8.05 -15.94
CA PHE A 51 -5.18 -7.07 -16.69
C PHE A 51 -3.81 -7.62 -17.05
N TYR A 52 -3.46 -7.61 -18.34
CA TYR A 52 -2.12 -7.96 -18.79
C TYR A 52 -1.26 -6.71 -18.96
N LEU A 53 -0.16 -6.63 -18.20
CA LEU A 53 0.76 -5.49 -18.20
C LEU A 53 2.02 -5.78 -19.01
N GLY A 54 2.36 -7.05 -19.21
CA GLY A 54 3.61 -7.48 -19.87
C GLY A 54 4.87 -7.28 -19.02
N LEU A 55 4.76 -6.59 -17.89
CA LEU A 55 5.84 -6.25 -16.97
C LEU A 55 5.46 -6.64 -15.55
N ARG A 56 6.47 -6.97 -14.72
CA ARG A 56 6.26 -7.35 -13.32
C ARG A 56 5.78 -6.17 -12.47
N PRO A 57 4.61 -6.27 -11.81
CA PRO A 57 4.15 -5.28 -10.87
C PRO A 57 5.03 -5.19 -9.62
N THR A 58 5.12 -4.00 -9.03
CA THR A 58 5.93 -3.74 -7.83
C THR A 58 5.12 -3.17 -6.66
N ALA A 59 4.01 -2.50 -6.92
CA ALA A 59 3.04 -2.07 -5.90
C ALA A 59 1.62 -1.94 -6.48
N ILE A 60 0.62 -1.98 -5.61
CA ILE A 60 -0.81 -1.90 -5.91
C ILE A 60 -1.51 -0.93 -4.96
N ALA A 61 -2.37 -0.06 -5.47
CA ALA A 61 -3.28 0.74 -4.68
C ALA A 61 -4.71 0.74 -5.26
N TRP A 62 -5.70 0.60 -4.37
CA TRP A 62 -7.12 0.65 -4.69
C TRP A 62 -7.64 2.08 -4.76
N SER A 63 -8.29 2.44 -5.86
CA SER A 63 -9.02 3.70 -5.97
C SER A 63 -10.27 3.69 -5.09
N PRO A 64 -10.58 4.79 -4.39
CA PRO A 64 -11.83 4.93 -3.63
C PRO A 64 -13.09 4.92 -4.50
N GLN A 65 -12.97 4.98 -5.84
CA GLN A 65 -14.09 4.83 -6.78
C GLN A 65 -14.44 3.37 -7.10
N THR A 66 -13.66 2.41 -6.61
CA THR A 66 -13.95 0.98 -6.84
C THR A 66 -15.23 0.58 -6.11
N ILE A 67 -16.14 -0.06 -6.85
CA ILE A 67 -17.40 -0.64 -6.38
C ILE A 67 -17.40 -2.12 -6.76
N SER A 68 -17.70 -2.99 -5.81
CA SER A 68 -17.78 -4.43 -6.00
C SER A 68 -19.11 -4.87 -6.62
N PRO A 69 -19.12 -5.99 -7.39
CA PRO A 69 -20.35 -6.63 -7.85
C PRO A 69 -21.33 -7.01 -6.74
N THR A 70 -20.89 -7.21 -5.49
CA THR A 70 -21.79 -7.46 -4.35
C THR A 70 -22.47 -6.20 -3.82
N SER A 71 -21.90 -5.03 -4.10
CA SER A 71 -22.41 -3.74 -3.61
C SER A 71 -23.35 -3.06 -4.61
N SER A 72 -23.13 -3.25 -5.92
CA SER A 72 -23.92 -2.62 -6.99
C SER A 72 -23.90 -3.45 -8.26
N ASP A 73 -25.00 -3.42 -9.02
CA ASP A 73 -25.07 -3.98 -10.39
C ASP A 73 -24.21 -3.18 -11.38
N ASP A 74 -24.07 -1.87 -11.16
CA ASP A 74 -23.18 -0.99 -11.94
C ASP A 74 -21.82 -0.87 -11.24
N TRP A 75 -21.16 -2.01 -11.06
CA TRP A 75 -19.87 -2.09 -10.40
C TRP A 75 -18.75 -1.59 -11.31
N SER A 76 -17.68 -1.09 -10.69
CA SER A 76 -16.49 -0.62 -11.40
C SER A 76 -15.22 -0.85 -10.59
N ILE A 77 -14.14 -1.19 -11.27
CA ILE A 77 -12.84 -1.47 -10.70
C ILE A 77 -11.89 -0.39 -11.19
N GLU A 78 -11.20 0.27 -10.25
CA GLU A 78 -10.09 1.17 -10.56
C GLU A 78 -8.90 0.91 -9.63
N LEU A 79 -7.74 0.64 -10.22
CA LEU A 79 -6.50 0.29 -9.52
C LEU A 79 -5.34 1.09 -10.09
N ALA A 80 -4.45 1.57 -9.22
CA ALA A 80 -3.14 2.05 -9.63
C ALA A 80 -2.09 0.97 -9.38
N ILE A 81 -1.24 0.72 -10.37
CA ILE A 81 -0.17 -0.28 -10.33
C ILE A 81 1.15 0.37 -10.75
N SER A 82 2.24 0.00 -10.09
CA SER A 82 3.59 0.29 -10.58
C SER A 82 4.26 -0.96 -11.10
N THR A 83 5.19 -0.80 -12.04
CA THR A 83 5.93 -1.89 -12.67
C THR A 83 7.44 -1.72 -12.51
N HIS A 84 8.18 -2.79 -12.76
CA HIS A 84 9.63 -2.83 -12.56
C HIS A 84 10.46 -1.88 -13.45
N ASP A 85 9.85 -1.31 -14.50
CA ASP A 85 10.42 -0.27 -15.36
C ASP A 85 10.14 1.16 -14.84
N PHE A 86 9.63 1.28 -13.61
CA PHE A 86 9.31 2.54 -12.93
C PHE A 86 8.08 3.26 -13.51
N GLY A 87 7.35 2.61 -14.42
CA GLY A 87 6.07 3.08 -14.94
C GLY A 87 4.91 2.93 -13.95
N LEU A 88 3.86 3.73 -14.16
CA LEU A 88 2.58 3.61 -13.49
C LEU A 88 1.47 3.29 -14.48
N HIS A 89 0.47 2.58 -14.01
CA HIS A 89 -0.67 2.15 -14.78
C HIS A 89 -1.94 2.36 -13.98
N LEU A 90 -2.96 2.96 -14.59
CA LEU A 90 -4.32 2.96 -14.06
C LEU A 90 -5.11 1.89 -14.79
N LEU A 91 -5.57 0.89 -14.05
CA LEU A 91 -6.35 -0.22 -14.55
C LEU A 91 -7.81 0.06 -14.26
N THR A 92 -8.66 -0.06 -15.27
CA THR A 92 -10.09 0.19 -15.14
C THR A 92 -10.90 -0.91 -15.80
N LYS A 93 -11.98 -1.34 -15.15
CA LYS A 93 -13.00 -2.24 -15.71
C LYS A 93 -14.36 -1.84 -15.17
N SER A 94 -15.36 -1.66 -16.02
CA SER A 94 -16.75 -1.48 -15.61
C SER A 94 -17.52 -2.77 -15.82
N HIS A 95 -18.74 -2.88 -15.28
CA HIS A 95 -19.63 -4.01 -15.54
C HIS A 95 -19.86 -4.27 -17.04
N SER A 96 -19.87 -3.21 -17.87
CA SER A 96 -20.19 -3.29 -19.30
C SER A 96 -19.01 -3.16 -20.25
N ASP A 97 -17.88 -2.63 -19.78
CA ASP A 97 -16.68 -2.42 -20.59
C ASP A 97 -15.60 -3.48 -20.35
N ASP A 98 -14.78 -3.68 -21.37
CA ASP A 98 -13.56 -4.46 -21.28
C ASP A 98 -12.51 -3.79 -20.37
N GLU A 99 -11.55 -4.58 -19.92
CA GLU A 99 -10.37 -4.13 -19.18
C GLU A 99 -9.56 -3.11 -19.97
N ARG A 100 -9.28 -1.97 -19.35
CA ARG A 100 -8.45 -0.90 -19.91
C ARG A 100 -7.24 -0.63 -19.03
N VAL A 101 -6.09 -0.47 -19.68
CA VAL A 101 -4.81 -0.11 -19.05
C VAL A 101 -4.38 1.25 -19.58
N PHE A 102 -4.34 2.25 -18.69
CA PHE A 102 -3.84 3.58 -19.01
C PHE A 102 -2.45 3.77 -18.40
N HIS A 103 -1.46 4.01 -19.25
CA HIS A 103 -0.07 4.18 -18.84
C HIS A 103 0.22 5.65 -18.52
N PHE A 104 0.88 5.91 -17.40
CA PHE A 104 1.34 7.23 -17.01
C PHE A 104 2.59 7.12 -16.11
N GLY A 105 3.24 8.25 -15.84
CA GLY A 105 4.51 8.22 -15.12
C GLY A 105 5.60 7.47 -15.90
N GLY A 106 6.83 7.56 -15.41
CA GLY A 106 8.02 7.09 -16.11
C GLY A 106 8.64 8.13 -17.04
N GLY A 107 9.72 7.74 -17.73
CA GLY A 107 10.53 8.66 -18.52
C GLY A 107 11.10 9.80 -17.66
N LEU A 108 11.06 11.03 -18.16
CA LEU A 108 11.59 12.21 -17.47
C LEU A 108 10.66 12.75 -16.36
N THR A 109 9.39 12.34 -16.36
CA THR A 109 8.35 12.90 -15.50
C THR A 109 7.98 12.02 -14.31
N GLY A 110 8.59 10.84 -14.18
CA GLY A 110 8.33 9.92 -13.09
C GLY A 110 9.55 9.49 -12.31
N HIS A 111 9.40 8.35 -11.63
CA HIS A 111 10.47 7.80 -10.81
C HIS A 111 11.63 7.30 -11.66
N HIS A 112 12.84 7.43 -11.11
CA HIS A 112 14.09 6.94 -11.70
C HIS A 112 14.66 5.72 -10.94
N GLY A 113 13.85 5.13 -10.08
CA GLY A 113 14.16 3.97 -9.27
C GLY A 113 12.92 3.12 -9.03
N ARG A 114 13.13 1.94 -8.46
CA ARG A 114 12.04 0.99 -8.18
C ARG A 114 10.99 1.64 -7.28
N ILE A 115 9.74 1.61 -7.75
CA ILE A 115 8.58 2.04 -6.96
C ILE A 115 8.27 0.93 -5.94
N ASN A 116 8.26 1.29 -4.67
CA ASN A 116 8.16 0.35 -3.56
C ASN A 116 6.74 0.23 -2.99
N ASP A 117 5.96 1.30 -3.05
CA ASP A 117 4.57 1.31 -2.56
C ASP A 117 3.75 2.44 -3.22
N LEU A 118 2.43 2.29 -3.15
CA LEU A 118 1.44 3.22 -3.69
C LEU A 118 0.31 3.43 -2.68
N SER A 119 -0.24 4.64 -2.65
CA SER A 119 -1.46 4.93 -1.88
C SER A 119 -2.25 6.03 -2.56
N PHE A 120 -3.54 5.81 -2.82
CA PHE A 120 -4.43 6.93 -3.12
C PHE A 120 -4.50 7.86 -1.90
N VAL A 121 -4.74 9.15 -2.14
CA VAL A 121 -5.00 10.10 -1.06
C VAL A 121 -6.26 9.67 -0.31
N GLY A 122 -6.13 9.60 1.01
CA GLY A 122 -7.19 9.20 1.92
C GLY A 122 -8.07 10.37 2.34
N GLY A 123 -8.74 10.17 3.48
CA GLY A 123 -9.68 11.14 4.05
C GLY A 123 -11.13 10.91 3.66
N ARG A 124 -12.01 11.65 4.32
CA ARG A 124 -13.47 11.49 4.20
C ARG A 124 -14.00 11.79 2.79
N GLU A 125 -13.29 12.60 2.03
CA GLU A 125 -13.74 13.10 0.73
C GLU A 125 -13.57 12.07 -0.40
N ARG A 126 -13.01 10.86 -0.14
CA ARG A 126 -12.89 9.74 -1.10
C ARG A 126 -12.43 10.17 -2.51
N VAL A 127 -11.49 11.11 -2.58
CA VAL A 127 -11.10 11.72 -3.85
C VAL A 127 -10.08 10.83 -4.55
N ALA A 128 -10.50 10.10 -5.60
CA ALA A 128 -9.61 9.30 -6.47
C ALA A 128 -8.70 10.15 -7.38
N GLN A 129 -8.61 11.45 -7.13
CA GLN A 129 -7.83 12.37 -7.96
C GLN A 129 -6.34 12.23 -7.73
N HIS A 130 -5.92 11.94 -6.50
CA HIS A 130 -4.52 12.01 -6.13
C HIS A 130 -3.96 10.65 -5.74
N LEU A 131 -2.79 10.30 -6.29
CA LEU A 131 -2.06 9.08 -6.00
C LEU A 131 -0.66 9.42 -5.50
N ALA A 132 -0.23 8.82 -4.40
CA ALA A 132 1.15 8.90 -3.94
C ALA A 132 1.95 7.65 -4.33
N SER A 133 3.19 7.86 -4.75
CA SER A 133 4.17 6.81 -5.03
C SER A 133 5.51 7.11 -4.36
N VAL A 134 6.16 6.06 -3.86
CA VAL A 134 7.48 6.16 -3.21
C VAL A 134 8.49 5.19 -3.83
N SER A 135 9.75 5.59 -3.89
CA SER A 135 10.76 4.88 -4.67
C SER A 135 12.17 4.88 -4.05
N ASP A 136 13.00 3.97 -4.57
CA ASP A 136 14.45 3.92 -4.32
C ASP A 136 15.19 5.19 -4.77
N ASP A 137 14.59 5.99 -5.65
CA ASP A 137 15.13 7.30 -6.06
C ASP A 137 15.00 8.40 -5.00
N LYS A 138 14.49 8.04 -3.81
CA LYS A 138 14.34 8.89 -2.63
C LYS A 138 13.26 9.97 -2.77
N ASN A 139 12.34 9.82 -3.73
CA ASN A 139 11.25 10.75 -3.90
C ASN A 139 9.91 10.12 -3.48
N LEU A 140 9.09 10.93 -2.83
CA LEU A 140 7.64 10.79 -2.84
C LEU A 140 7.12 11.64 -4.01
N ILE A 141 6.31 11.05 -4.88
CA ILE A 141 5.61 11.79 -5.93
C ILE A 141 4.11 11.70 -5.68
N VAL A 142 3.43 12.85 -5.64
CA VAL A 142 1.97 12.94 -5.60
C VAL A 142 1.48 13.32 -7.00
N TRP A 143 0.69 12.43 -7.59
CA TRP A 143 0.15 12.53 -8.94
C TRP A 143 -1.28 13.04 -8.90
N ASP A 144 -1.61 14.07 -9.69
CA ASP A 144 -3.00 14.42 -10.01
C ASP A 144 -3.40 13.66 -11.28
N LEU A 145 -4.29 12.69 -11.13
CA LEU A 145 -4.74 11.77 -12.20
C LEU A 145 -5.76 12.39 -13.15
N TYR A 146 -6.34 13.53 -12.78
CA TYR A 146 -7.40 14.22 -13.52
C TYR A 146 -7.20 15.75 -13.50
N PRO A 147 -6.10 16.26 -14.08
CA PRO A 147 -5.82 17.69 -14.07
C PRO A 147 -6.83 18.46 -14.92
N SER A 148 -7.30 19.61 -14.42
CA SER A 148 -8.18 20.51 -15.15
C SER A 148 -7.51 21.04 -16.41
N THR A 149 -8.14 20.87 -17.57
CA THR A 149 -7.62 21.32 -18.88
C THR A 149 -7.64 22.84 -19.08
N ASP A 150 -8.25 23.60 -18.17
CA ASP A 150 -8.50 25.03 -18.33
C ASP A 150 -7.27 25.94 -18.18
N HIS A 151 -6.13 25.41 -17.71
CA HIS A 151 -4.88 26.17 -17.62
C HIS A 151 -4.04 26.19 -18.91
N ALA A 152 -4.50 25.56 -20.00
CA ALA A 152 -3.79 25.56 -21.28
C ALA A 152 -4.14 26.74 -22.22
N ASN A 153 -5.09 27.63 -21.84
CA ASN A 153 -5.54 28.72 -22.71
C ASN A 153 -5.35 30.10 -22.07
N SER A 154 -4.16 30.67 -22.24
CA SER A 154 -4.03 32.13 -22.44
C SER A 154 -3.84 32.42 -23.93
N PRO A 155 -4.43 33.50 -24.46
CA PRO A 155 -4.89 33.55 -25.83
C PRO A 155 -3.80 34.05 -26.79
N ILE A 156 -3.43 33.23 -27.77
CA ILE A 156 -2.90 33.73 -29.03
C ILE A 156 -3.72 33.12 -30.17
N ASN A 157 -4.58 33.96 -30.74
CA ASN A 157 -5.30 33.85 -31.99
C ASN A 157 -4.98 32.64 -32.88
N SER A 158 -5.93 31.72 -33.01
CA SER A 158 -6.15 31.00 -34.28
C SER A 158 -7.62 30.55 -34.38
N PRO A 159 -8.34 30.87 -35.47
CA PRO A 159 -9.71 30.44 -35.66
C PRO A 159 -9.75 29.09 -36.40
N LEU A 160 -10.48 28.11 -35.88
CA LEU A 160 -11.37 27.17 -36.59
C LEU A 160 -11.71 25.96 -35.68
N PRO A 161 -13.00 25.65 -35.46
CA PRO A 161 -13.41 24.46 -34.73
C PRO A 161 -13.48 23.28 -35.71
N SER A 162 -12.48 22.40 -35.69
CA SER A 162 -12.62 21.07 -36.26
C SER A 162 -12.99 20.10 -35.14
N GLN A 163 -14.24 19.65 -35.15
CA GLN A 163 -14.71 18.55 -34.32
C GLN A 163 -14.06 17.25 -34.82
N SER A 164 -13.09 16.75 -34.08
CA SER A 164 -12.58 15.38 -34.19
C SER A 164 -12.96 14.59 -32.93
N PRO A 165 -13.56 13.40 -33.04
CA PRO A 165 -13.95 12.58 -31.90
C PRO A 165 -12.79 11.67 -31.49
N SER A 166 -12.02 12.07 -30.47
CA SER A 166 -11.21 11.17 -29.65
C SER A 166 -10.73 11.95 -28.43
N GLY A 167 -11.49 11.91 -27.33
CA GLY A 167 -11.13 12.58 -26.08
C GLY A 167 -9.88 11.94 -25.49
N THR A 168 -8.70 12.44 -25.83
CA THR A 168 -7.43 12.03 -25.23
C THR A 168 -7.43 12.46 -23.77
N ARG A 169 -7.49 11.50 -22.85
CA ARG A 169 -7.34 11.74 -21.41
C ARG A 169 -6.08 12.57 -21.16
N ALA A 170 -6.21 13.62 -20.35
CA ALA A 170 -5.07 14.44 -19.94
C ALA A 170 -4.03 13.59 -19.19
N GLN A 171 -2.75 13.84 -19.45
CA GLN A 171 -1.67 13.16 -18.73
C GLN A 171 -1.63 13.66 -17.28
N PRO A 172 -1.47 12.77 -16.28
CA PRO A 172 -1.32 13.17 -14.90
C PRO A 172 -0.17 14.15 -14.66
N THR A 173 -0.33 15.07 -13.71
CA THR A 173 0.74 15.98 -13.26
C THR A 173 1.37 15.45 -11.97
N ALA A 174 2.59 15.90 -11.66
CA ALA A 174 3.39 15.35 -10.56
C ALA A 174 3.93 16.46 -9.65
N LEU A 175 3.74 16.29 -8.33
CA LEU A 175 4.41 17.04 -7.28
C LEU A 175 5.48 16.15 -6.64
N VAL A 176 6.73 16.58 -6.66
CA VAL A 176 7.88 15.79 -6.16
C VAL A 176 8.33 16.32 -4.80
N ILE A 177 8.41 15.44 -3.81
CA ILE A 177 8.90 15.73 -2.46
C ILE A 177 10.14 14.85 -2.20
N PRO A 178 11.35 15.44 -2.12
CA PRO A 178 12.59 14.69 -1.98
C PRO A 178 12.86 14.28 -0.52
N PHE A 179 13.49 13.13 -0.32
CA PHE A 179 13.93 12.60 0.96
C PHE A 179 15.43 12.25 0.93
N ALA A 180 16.04 12.12 2.11
CA ALA A 180 17.47 11.81 2.22
C ALA A 180 17.79 10.35 1.80
N HIS A 181 16.83 9.45 1.93
CA HIS A 181 17.01 8.01 1.81
C HIS A 181 15.92 7.36 0.95
N PRO A 182 16.22 6.20 0.32
CA PRO A 182 15.24 5.37 -0.38
C PRO A 182 13.99 5.12 0.46
N LEU A 183 12.82 5.29 -0.15
CA LEU A 183 11.53 5.18 0.54
C LEU A 183 10.91 3.81 0.29
N THR A 184 10.34 3.20 1.33
CA THR A 184 9.91 1.79 1.30
C THR A 184 8.41 1.58 1.42
N SER A 185 7.67 2.49 2.05
CA SER A 185 6.21 2.41 2.14
C SER A 185 5.56 3.78 2.23
N VAL A 186 4.31 3.87 1.78
CA VAL A 186 3.48 5.08 1.88
C VAL A 186 2.06 4.70 2.27
N SER A 187 1.49 5.42 3.23
CA SER A 187 0.13 5.22 3.68
C SER A 187 -0.55 6.56 3.83
N SER A 188 -1.65 6.77 3.11
CA SER A 188 -2.50 7.93 3.35
C SER A 188 -3.10 7.91 4.74
N HIS A 189 -3.24 9.07 5.35
CA HIS A 189 -3.98 9.21 6.59
C HIS A 189 -5.46 8.83 6.35
N PRO A 190 -6.09 8.05 7.25
CA PRO A 190 -7.44 7.53 7.01
C PRO A 190 -8.52 8.63 7.02
N LEU A 191 -8.28 9.76 7.69
CA LEU A 191 -9.31 10.77 7.96
C LEU A 191 -9.03 12.14 7.34
N THR A 192 -7.79 12.43 6.93
CA THR A 192 -7.39 13.68 6.29
C THR A 192 -6.83 13.38 4.89
N SER A 193 -7.03 14.32 3.96
CA SER A 193 -6.54 14.20 2.59
C SER A 193 -5.19 14.90 2.37
N LYS A 194 -4.55 15.37 3.44
CA LYS A 194 -3.34 16.21 3.39
C LYS A 194 -2.08 15.46 3.80
N GLU A 195 -2.24 14.40 4.57
CA GLU A 195 -1.13 13.77 5.27
C GLU A 195 -0.87 12.36 4.76
N PHE A 196 0.41 12.07 4.59
CA PHE A 196 0.93 10.72 4.36
C PHE A 196 1.85 10.33 5.51
N ILE A 197 1.87 9.04 5.82
CA ILE A 197 3.05 8.45 6.45
C ILE A 197 3.92 7.85 5.36
N VAL A 198 5.21 8.14 5.45
CA VAL A 198 6.24 7.65 4.55
C VAL A 198 7.35 7.02 5.38
N SER A 199 7.74 5.78 5.08
CA SER A 199 8.91 5.17 5.73
C SER A 199 10.10 5.10 4.79
N ASP A 200 11.30 5.26 5.34
CA ASP A 200 12.54 5.05 4.60
C ASP A 200 13.20 3.69 4.88
N CYS A 201 14.23 3.38 4.11
CA CYS A 201 15.00 2.14 4.24
C CYS A 201 15.86 2.08 5.52
N ARG A 202 15.99 3.19 6.25
CA ARG A 202 16.77 3.29 7.48
C ARG A 202 15.91 3.18 8.72
N GLY A 203 14.59 3.05 8.60
CA GLY A 203 13.69 2.90 9.74
C GLY A 203 13.23 4.22 10.35
N SER A 204 13.37 5.32 9.61
CA SER A 204 12.65 6.56 9.88
C SER A 204 11.25 6.49 9.24
N VAL A 205 10.29 7.07 9.94
CA VAL A 205 8.89 7.20 9.53
C VAL A 205 8.53 8.68 9.63
N PHE A 206 8.12 9.26 8.52
CA PHE A 206 7.82 10.68 8.39
C PHE A 206 6.31 10.88 8.25
N LEU A 207 5.77 11.83 9.00
CA LEU A 207 4.46 12.41 8.73
C LEU A 207 4.65 13.58 7.77
N THR A 208 4.09 13.50 6.57
CA THR A 208 4.32 14.46 5.48
C THR A 208 3.02 15.13 5.06
N ASP A 209 2.96 16.47 5.13
CA ASP A 209 1.90 17.29 4.53
C ASP A 209 2.29 17.64 3.09
N TRP A 210 1.63 16.99 2.14
CA TRP A 210 1.89 17.21 0.72
C TRP A 210 1.20 18.46 0.16
N ARG A 211 0.24 19.04 0.90
CA ARG A 211 -0.48 20.26 0.50
C ARG A 211 0.13 21.53 1.10
N LYS A 212 1.18 21.43 1.92
CA LYS A 212 1.89 22.61 2.46
C LYS A 212 2.38 23.47 1.29
N ASP A 213 2.06 24.78 1.34
CA ASP A 213 2.50 25.73 0.31
C ASP A 213 4.02 25.91 0.41
N PRO A 214 4.78 25.66 -0.67
CA PRO A 214 6.23 25.87 -0.67
C PRO A 214 6.65 27.34 -0.49
N ASN A 215 5.71 28.30 -0.59
CA ASN A 215 5.97 29.73 -0.43
C ASN A 215 5.80 30.26 1.00
N GLU A 216 5.35 29.44 1.95
CA GLU A 216 5.37 29.83 3.37
C GLU A 216 6.83 29.83 3.85
N GLU A 217 7.34 31.02 4.20
CA GLU A 217 8.77 31.34 4.42
C GLU A 217 9.47 30.53 5.53
N ASP A 218 8.71 29.77 6.34
CA ASP A 218 9.22 28.89 7.38
C ASP A 218 9.27 27.42 6.90
N GLU A 219 10.45 27.07 6.39
CA GLU A 219 10.95 25.71 6.19
C GLU A 219 10.35 24.93 4.99
N THR A 220 11.20 24.71 3.97
CA THR A 220 11.07 23.80 2.79
C THR A 220 10.78 22.33 3.12
N TRP A 221 10.47 22.03 4.38
CA TRP A 221 10.26 20.69 4.87
C TRP A 221 8.75 20.41 4.90
N HIS A 222 8.32 19.50 4.02
CA HIS A 222 6.97 18.94 4.04
C HIS A 222 6.75 17.96 5.21
N HIS A 223 7.76 17.71 6.05
CA HIS A 223 7.70 16.76 7.15
C HIS A 223 7.27 17.46 8.44
N ILE A 224 6.17 17.02 9.01
CA ILE A 224 5.62 17.52 10.28
C ILE A 224 6.30 16.84 11.47
N VAL A 225 6.53 15.53 11.36
CA VAL A 225 7.08 14.69 12.44
C VAL A 225 8.00 13.62 11.83
N GLU A 226 9.13 13.36 12.48
CA GLU A 226 9.98 12.19 12.21
C GLU A 226 9.97 11.25 13.43
N LEU A 227 9.62 9.99 13.19
CA LEU A 227 9.68 8.90 14.17
C LEU A 227 10.79 7.95 13.75
N VAL A 228 11.76 7.71 14.64
CA VAL A 228 12.90 6.85 14.33
C VAL A 228 12.79 5.56 15.13
N HIS A 229 12.89 4.42 14.44
CA HIS A 229 12.92 3.13 15.12
C HIS A 229 14.17 3.03 16.03
N PRO A 230 14.06 2.65 17.32
CA PRO A 230 15.21 2.64 18.23
C PRO A 230 16.39 1.77 17.75
N THR A 231 16.11 0.61 17.16
CA THR A 231 17.16 -0.26 16.60
C THR A 231 17.82 0.33 15.35
N ALA A 232 17.12 1.17 14.59
CA ALA A 232 17.70 1.91 13.48
C ALA A 232 18.72 2.94 13.98
N LEU A 233 18.34 3.72 14.99
CA LEU A 233 19.22 4.70 15.63
C LEU A 233 20.49 4.04 16.19
N ALA A 234 20.35 2.89 16.86
CA ALA A 234 21.48 2.12 17.38
C ALA A 234 22.39 1.54 16.27
N LYS A 235 21.83 1.09 15.15
CA LYS A 235 22.58 0.59 13.99
C LYS A 235 23.31 1.71 13.26
N ALA A 236 22.71 2.89 13.14
CA ALA A 236 23.34 4.07 12.56
C ALA A 236 24.59 4.46 13.36
N ALA A 237 24.53 4.43 14.70
CA ALA A 237 25.67 4.70 15.56
C ALA A 237 26.81 3.66 15.44
N THR A 238 26.51 2.43 15.02
CA THR A 238 27.48 1.33 14.92
C THR A 238 27.92 1.01 13.48
N ASN A 239 27.44 1.78 12.49
CA ASN A 239 27.70 1.59 11.06
C ASN A 239 27.44 0.16 10.54
N ARG A 240 26.54 -0.57 11.19
CA ARG A 240 26.13 -1.93 10.83
C ARG A 240 24.78 -1.90 10.11
N SER A 241 24.72 -1.31 8.90
CA SER A 241 23.46 -1.31 8.13
C SER A 241 23.29 -2.64 7.37
N GLY A 242 22.79 -3.65 8.08
CA GLY A 242 22.29 -4.89 7.47
C GLY A 242 20.81 -4.78 7.14
N TYR A 243 20.50 -4.91 5.85
CA TYR A 243 19.19 -5.03 5.18
C TYR A 243 18.23 -3.83 5.22
N TRP A 244 17.95 -3.28 4.03
CA TRP A 244 16.98 -2.23 3.74
C TRP A 244 15.56 -2.77 3.81
N THR A 245 14.97 -2.74 5.00
CA THR A 245 13.59 -3.21 5.22
C THR A 245 12.87 -2.23 6.13
N GLY A 246 11.65 -1.86 5.74
CA GLY A 246 10.86 -0.87 6.45
C GLY A 246 9.45 -0.87 5.87
N CYS A 247 8.45 -0.96 6.73
CA CYS A 247 7.06 -0.75 6.34
C CYS A 247 6.35 -0.08 7.50
N ALA A 248 5.64 1.01 7.23
CA ALA A 248 4.85 1.73 8.21
C ALA A 248 3.41 1.88 7.70
N SER A 249 2.45 1.87 8.62
CA SER A 249 1.04 1.99 8.27
C SER A 249 0.25 2.61 9.41
N TRP A 250 -0.76 3.41 9.02
CA TRP A 250 -1.77 3.94 9.91
C TRP A 250 -2.72 2.87 10.39
N ARG A 251 -3.08 2.92 11.66
CA ARG A 251 -4.25 2.19 12.14
C ARG A 251 -5.50 2.92 11.66
N ARG A 252 -6.39 2.21 10.96
CA ARG A 252 -7.43 2.86 10.15
C ARG A 252 -8.52 3.60 10.95
N ASP A 253 -8.82 3.13 12.15
CA ASP A 253 -9.82 3.72 13.06
C ASP A 253 -9.24 4.80 13.98
N SER A 254 -7.94 5.08 13.91
CA SER A 254 -7.26 6.02 14.78
C SER A 254 -6.56 7.11 13.97
N LEU A 255 -6.57 8.34 14.51
CA LEU A 255 -5.84 9.48 13.96
C LEU A 255 -4.34 9.44 14.32
N ASP A 256 -4.00 8.72 15.39
CA ASP A 256 -2.72 8.92 16.06
C ASP A 256 -1.86 7.66 16.09
N LEU A 257 -2.45 6.48 15.85
CA LEU A 257 -1.75 5.21 15.97
C LEU A 257 -1.05 4.81 14.69
N VAL A 258 0.27 4.65 14.80
CA VAL A 258 1.17 4.22 13.73
C VAL A 258 1.87 2.96 14.16
N GLY A 259 1.94 1.99 13.27
CA GLY A 259 2.77 0.81 13.43
C GLY A 259 3.81 0.74 12.33
N ALA A 260 5.02 0.30 12.68
CA ALA A 260 6.04 0.01 11.69
C ALA A 260 6.86 -1.23 12.05
N VAL A 261 7.44 -1.83 11.02
CA VAL A 261 8.47 -2.86 11.13
C VAL A 261 9.77 -2.35 10.52
N HIS A 262 10.88 -2.56 11.21
CA HIS A 262 12.22 -2.30 10.70
C HIS A 262 13.21 -3.33 11.22
N GLY A 263 13.94 -3.99 10.31
CA GLY A 263 14.77 -5.13 10.67
C GLY A 263 13.95 -6.17 11.44
N PRO A 264 14.45 -6.76 12.53
CA PRO A 264 13.74 -7.84 13.23
C PRO A 264 12.62 -7.37 14.16
N SER A 265 12.43 -6.05 14.28
CA SER A 265 11.62 -5.43 15.32
C SER A 265 10.44 -4.64 14.75
N TYR A 266 9.36 -4.56 15.52
CA TYR A 266 8.27 -3.63 15.30
C TYR A 266 8.24 -2.56 16.40
N ALA A 267 7.63 -1.44 16.06
CA ALA A 267 7.40 -0.33 16.96
C ALA A 267 6.02 0.29 16.68
N LEU A 268 5.34 0.68 17.75
CA LEU A 268 4.03 1.30 17.72
C LEU A 268 4.13 2.67 18.40
N TRP A 269 3.64 3.69 17.71
CA TRP A 269 3.62 5.07 18.20
C TRP A 269 2.19 5.58 18.29
N ASP A 270 2.02 6.49 19.23
CA ASP A 270 0.83 7.31 19.39
C ASP A 270 1.27 8.76 19.17
N ILE A 271 0.89 9.34 18.04
CA ILE A 271 1.28 10.69 17.62
C ILE A 271 0.71 11.75 18.55
N SER A 272 -0.43 11.49 19.18
CA SER A 272 -0.98 12.40 20.20
C SER A 272 -0.11 12.47 21.46
N ASN A 273 0.72 11.44 21.69
CA ASN A 273 1.56 11.32 22.88
C ASN A 273 2.93 10.71 22.55
N LEU A 274 3.76 11.48 21.85
CA LEU A 274 5.03 10.98 21.31
C LEU A 274 6.12 10.65 22.34
N ARG A 275 5.97 10.96 23.64
CA ARG A 275 6.96 10.66 24.71
C ARG A 275 8.43 10.86 24.30
N GLY A 276 8.73 11.95 23.57
CA GLY A 276 10.05 12.25 23.02
C GLY A 276 10.45 11.40 21.80
N GLY A 277 9.49 10.99 20.96
CA GLY A 277 9.67 10.13 19.78
C GLY A 277 9.76 8.63 20.09
N LYS A 278 9.69 8.22 21.37
CA LYS A 278 9.82 6.82 21.79
C LYS A 278 8.50 6.06 21.52
N PRO A 279 8.56 4.88 20.88
CA PRO A 279 7.36 4.05 20.74
C PRO A 279 6.81 3.64 22.10
N PHE A 280 5.48 3.61 22.24
CA PHE A 280 4.83 3.18 23.49
C PHE A 280 4.88 1.64 23.65
N ALA A 281 4.95 0.93 22.52
CA ALA A 281 5.07 -0.52 22.47
C ALA A 281 5.98 -0.94 21.31
N GLY A 282 6.65 -2.08 21.46
CA GLY A 282 7.54 -2.61 20.44
C GLY A 282 8.20 -3.90 20.92
N GLY A 283 8.75 -4.65 19.98
CA GLY A 283 9.33 -5.95 20.27
C GLY A 283 10.06 -6.54 19.06
N VAL A 284 10.77 -7.64 19.29
CA VAL A 284 11.35 -8.45 18.22
C VAL A 284 10.29 -9.47 17.78
N SER A 285 10.09 -9.60 16.46
CA SER A 285 9.12 -10.53 15.88
C SER A 285 9.81 -11.61 15.07
N PHE A 286 10.50 -11.24 13.99
CA PHE A 286 11.25 -12.14 13.13
C PHE A 286 12.75 -11.84 13.30
N PRO A 287 13.52 -12.64 14.06
CA PRO A 287 14.96 -12.40 14.26
C PRO A 287 15.77 -12.22 12.97
N GLU A 288 15.35 -12.87 11.88
CA GLU A 288 15.90 -12.76 10.53
C GLU A 288 15.63 -11.42 9.82
N GLY A 289 14.67 -10.63 10.33
CA GLY A 289 14.18 -9.40 9.72
C GLY A 289 12.74 -9.52 9.24
N GLY A 290 11.88 -8.58 9.65
CA GLY A 290 10.54 -8.41 9.12
C GLY A 290 10.52 -7.64 7.79
N HIS A 291 9.40 -7.79 7.07
CA HIS A 291 9.21 -7.22 5.74
C HIS A 291 7.93 -6.40 5.63
N ARG A 292 6.76 -6.99 5.91
CA ARG A 292 5.47 -6.29 5.87
C ARG A 292 4.89 -6.16 7.28
N PHE A 293 4.16 -5.07 7.48
CA PHE A 293 3.36 -4.78 8.67
C PHE A 293 2.01 -4.27 8.19
N ARG A 294 0.90 -4.86 8.66
CA ARG A 294 -0.46 -4.37 8.33
C ARG A 294 -1.40 -4.50 9.53
N TRP A 295 -2.11 -3.41 9.82
CA TRP A 295 -3.21 -3.38 10.79
C TRP A 295 -4.41 -4.15 10.26
N CYS A 296 -5.10 -4.87 11.13
CA CYS A 296 -6.37 -5.47 10.79
C CYS A 296 -7.45 -4.37 10.72
N PRO A 297 -8.16 -4.23 9.59
CA PRO A 297 -9.15 -3.16 9.41
C PRO A 297 -10.48 -3.43 10.14
N THR A 298 -10.79 -4.69 10.46
CA THR A 298 -12.07 -5.11 11.05
C THR A 298 -11.99 -5.40 12.56
N LEU A 299 -10.87 -5.95 13.03
CA LEU A 299 -10.54 -6.07 14.45
C LEU A 299 -9.28 -5.26 14.74
N THR A 300 -9.47 -3.98 15.04
CA THR A 300 -8.39 -2.98 15.06
C THR A 300 -7.40 -3.14 16.21
N GLU A 301 -7.67 -4.05 17.13
CA GLU A 301 -6.71 -4.51 18.14
C GLU A 301 -5.60 -5.38 17.56
N TYR A 302 -5.76 -5.93 16.35
CA TYR A 302 -4.79 -6.85 15.76
C TYR A 302 -3.94 -6.21 14.67
N PHE A 303 -2.70 -6.68 14.58
CA PHE A 303 -1.82 -6.43 13.43
C PHE A 303 -1.01 -7.67 13.10
N ALA A 304 -0.65 -7.80 11.83
CA ALA A 304 0.12 -8.93 11.33
C ALA A 304 1.46 -8.47 10.75
N MET A 305 2.42 -9.39 10.76
CA MET A 305 3.76 -9.21 10.22
C MET A 305 4.21 -10.43 9.43
N SER A 306 5.08 -10.21 8.45
CA SER A 306 5.75 -11.28 7.68
C SER A 306 7.24 -11.01 7.49
N THR A 307 7.97 -12.04 7.06
CA THR A 307 9.40 -11.96 6.71
C THR A 307 9.66 -12.47 5.30
N LYS A 308 10.70 -11.91 4.66
CA LYS A 308 11.26 -12.39 3.38
C LYS A 308 12.35 -13.45 3.55
N SER A 309 12.86 -13.65 4.77
CA SER A 309 14.01 -14.50 5.06
C SER A 309 13.67 -15.64 6.03
N PRO A 310 12.57 -16.39 5.82
CA PRO A 310 12.04 -17.25 6.86
C PRO A 310 12.99 -18.39 7.22
N ILE A 311 13.21 -18.57 8.53
CA ILE A 311 13.94 -19.73 9.05
C ILE A 311 13.04 -20.98 9.10
N HIS A 312 11.71 -20.83 9.10
CA HIS A 312 10.78 -21.94 9.32
C HIS A 312 9.76 -22.16 8.19
N GLY A 313 9.92 -21.49 7.04
CA GLY A 313 8.97 -21.52 5.93
C GLY A 313 8.01 -20.32 5.93
N ALA A 314 6.95 -20.38 5.12
CA ALA A 314 6.00 -19.30 4.99
C ALA A 314 5.15 -19.18 6.27
N ALA A 315 5.33 -18.08 7.01
CA ALA A 315 4.59 -17.83 8.25
C ALA A 315 4.18 -16.35 8.40
N ILE A 316 3.10 -16.13 9.14
CA ILE A 316 2.62 -14.82 9.59
C ILE A 316 2.66 -14.79 11.12
N HIS A 317 3.16 -13.69 11.69
CA HIS A 317 3.04 -13.41 13.12
C HIS A 317 1.88 -12.43 13.34
N LEU A 318 0.94 -12.81 14.19
CA LEU A 318 -0.22 -12.01 14.57
C LEU A 318 -0.09 -11.54 16.02
N TYR A 319 -0.34 -10.26 16.26
CA TYR A 319 -0.24 -9.62 17.57
C TYR A 319 -1.55 -8.91 17.91
N ASN A 320 -1.85 -8.83 19.21
CA ASN A 320 -2.85 -7.94 19.76
C ASN A 320 -2.15 -6.74 20.43
N VAL A 321 -2.50 -5.52 20.03
CA VAL A 321 -1.94 -4.25 20.52
C VAL A 321 -2.23 -4.00 22.01
N THR A 322 -3.32 -4.57 22.54
CA THR A 322 -3.70 -4.53 23.95
C THR A 322 -2.73 -5.35 24.81
N TYR A 323 -2.10 -6.38 24.22
CA TYR A 323 -1.12 -7.25 24.87
C TYR A 323 0.22 -7.24 24.11
N PRO A 324 0.89 -6.09 23.98
CA PRO A 324 2.02 -5.92 23.07
C PRO A 324 3.28 -6.70 23.49
N HIS A 325 3.31 -7.27 24.69
CA HIS A 325 4.40 -8.10 25.21
C HIS A 325 4.10 -9.61 25.13
N ALA A 326 2.90 -9.99 24.71
CA ALA A 326 2.56 -11.40 24.49
C ALA A 326 3.34 -11.96 23.30
N GLN A 327 3.56 -13.27 23.31
CA GLN A 327 4.10 -13.97 22.15
C GLN A 327 3.11 -13.88 20.98
N PRO A 328 3.58 -13.74 19.73
CA PRO A 328 2.69 -13.72 18.58
C PRO A 328 1.99 -15.06 18.43
N ILE A 329 0.78 -15.01 17.88
CA ILE A 329 0.15 -16.19 17.28
C ILE A 329 0.87 -16.42 15.95
N VAL A 330 1.52 -17.58 15.82
CA VAL A 330 2.28 -17.95 14.61
C VAL A 330 1.42 -18.81 13.70
N ILE A 331 1.12 -18.31 12.50
CA ILE A 331 0.33 -19.01 11.50
C ILE A 331 1.28 -19.53 10.42
N ASN A 332 1.50 -20.84 10.41
CA ASN A 332 2.33 -21.52 9.41
C ASN A 332 1.48 -21.85 8.17
N LEU A 333 1.91 -21.38 7.00
CA LEU A 333 1.20 -21.52 5.73
C LEU A 333 1.81 -22.60 4.85
N ALA A 334 3.13 -22.67 4.79
CA ALA A 334 3.85 -23.67 4.00
C ALA A 334 5.26 -23.91 4.58
N PRO A 335 5.79 -25.14 4.47
CA PRO A 335 7.15 -25.45 4.90
C PRO A 335 8.20 -24.79 3.97
N GLN A 336 9.46 -24.84 4.38
CA GLN A 336 10.57 -24.45 3.50
C GLN A 336 10.55 -25.21 2.15
N PRO A 337 11.00 -24.60 1.05
CA PRO A 337 11.64 -23.28 0.95
C PRO A 337 10.65 -22.11 0.74
N GLN A 338 9.35 -22.34 0.93
CA GLN A 338 8.32 -21.33 0.67
C GLN A 338 8.42 -20.16 1.64
N ARG A 339 7.99 -18.98 1.20
CA ARG A 339 7.95 -17.74 1.98
C ARG A 339 6.71 -16.92 1.64
N VAL A 340 6.29 -16.07 2.56
CA VAL A 340 5.25 -15.07 2.30
C VAL A 340 5.87 -13.90 1.54
N LEU A 341 5.47 -13.68 0.30
CA LEU A 341 5.96 -12.57 -0.52
C LEU A 341 5.23 -11.27 -0.19
N ASP A 342 3.91 -11.36 0.03
CA ASP A 342 3.06 -10.29 0.49
C ASP A 342 1.82 -10.87 1.17
N PHE A 343 1.11 -10.05 1.95
CA PHE A 343 -0.17 -10.45 2.54
C PHE A 343 -1.05 -9.23 2.77
N ASP A 344 -2.36 -9.42 2.84
CA ASP A 344 -3.29 -8.38 3.25
C ASP A 344 -4.47 -8.92 4.05
N TRP A 345 -5.13 -8.07 4.82
CA TRP A 345 -6.40 -8.38 5.47
C TRP A 345 -7.55 -8.21 4.47
N ILE A 346 -8.53 -9.11 4.43
CA ILE A 346 -9.75 -8.87 3.65
C ILE A 346 -10.61 -7.86 4.40
N GLY A 347 -11.13 -6.85 3.70
CA GLY A 347 -11.88 -5.75 4.31
C GLY A 347 -13.30 -6.12 4.75
N SER A 348 -13.81 -7.27 4.30
CA SER A 348 -15.19 -7.73 4.54
C SER A 348 -15.48 -7.84 6.05
N LYS A 349 -16.67 -7.37 6.46
CA LYS A 349 -17.13 -7.49 7.85
C LYS A 349 -17.28 -8.96 8.27
N GLY A 350 -17.16 -9.22 9.57
CA GLY A 350 -17.26 -10.56 10.15
C GLY A 350 -15.93 -11.01 10.76
N ILE A 351 -15.67 -12.32 10.74
CA ILE A 351 -14.40 -12.88 11.20
C ILE A 351 -13.29 -12.36 10.27
N PRO A 352 -12.24 -11.70 10.78
CA PRO A 352 -11.21 -11.16 9.90
C PRO A 352 -10.48 -12.28 9.17
N ARG A 353 -10.18 -12.05 7.89
CA ARG A 353 -9.47 -13.00 7.05
C ARG A 353 -8.18 -12.39 6.53
N LEU A 354 -7.17 -13.22 6.37
CA LEU A 354 -5.90 -12.88 5.73
C LEU A 354 -5.84 -13.52 4.35
N ALA A 355 -5.32 -12.79 3.38
CA ALA A 355 -4.89 -13.28 2.07
C ALA A 355 -3.36 -13.22 2.01
N CYS A 356 -2.69 -14.34 1.77
CA CYS A 356 -1.23 -14.44 1.80
C CYS A 356 -0.69 -15.03 0.49
N ALA A 357 0.21 -14.30 -0.17
CA ALA A 357 0.92 -14.75 -1.36
C ALA A 357 2.09 -15.67 -0.99
N VAL A 358 2.04 -16.92 -1.44
CA VAL A 358 3.09 -17.92 -1.22
C VAL A 358 3.30 -18.72 -2.51
N GLY A 359 4.42 -18.48 -3.19
CA GLY A 359 4.70 -19.09 -4.49
C GLY A 359 3.65 -18.67 -5.53
N HIS A 360 2.99 -19.65 -6.15
CA HIS A 360 1.97 -19.40 -7.18
C HIS A 360 0.55 -19.26 -6.63
N ASP A 361 0.41 -19.35 -5.31
CA ASP A 361 -0.88 -19.49 -4.64
C ASP A 361 -1.13 -18.31 -3.71
N VAL A 362 -2.40 -17.94 -3.58
CA VAL A 362 -2.90 -17.06 -2.53
C VAL A 362 -3.73 -17.90 -1.56
N TYR A 363 -3.26 -17.97 -0.32
CA TYR A 363 -3.94 -18.63 0.79
C TYR A 363 -4.85 -17.62 1.47
N ILE A 364 -6.14 -17.90 1.55
CA ILE A 364 -7.11 -17.10 2.27
C ILE A 364 -7.60 -17.91 3.47
N PHE A 365 -7.73 -17.26 4.63
CA PHE A 365 -8.18 -17.93 5.86
C PHE A 365 -8.64 -16.95 6.94
N PRO A 366 -9.60 -17.36 7.80
CA PRO A 366 -9.98 -16.59 8.97
C PRO A 366 -8.91 -16.65 10.05
N ILE A 367 -8.79 -15.57 10.83
CA ILE A 367 -8.13 -15.63 12.14
C ILE A 367 -9.19 -16.10 13.16
N SER A 368 -9.05 -17.33 13.66
CA SER A 368 -9.84 -17.79 14.79
C SER A 368 -9.28 -17.11 16.03
N THR A 369 -10.02 -16.15 16.60
CA THR A 369 -9.80 -15.70 17.99
C THR A 369 -10.49 -16.73 18.89
N GLU A 370 -9.86 -17.89 19.09
CA GLU A 370 -10.31 -18.80 20.15
C GLU A 370 -9.96 -18.17 21.49
N ASP A 371 -10.97 -17.58 22.13
CA ASP A 371 -11.17 -17.55 23.58
C ASP A 371 -12.69 -17.72 23.79
N GLU A 372 -13.15 -18.97 23.82
CA GLU A 372 -14.36 -19.36 24.58
C GLU A 372 -13.93 -19.86 25.97
#